data_AF-A0AAW1LDP5-F1
#
_entry.id   AF-A0AAW1LDP5-F1
#
_cell.length_a   1.000
_cell.length_b   1.000
_cell.length_c   1.000
_cell.angle_alpha   90.00
_cell.angle_beta   90.00
_cell.angle_gamma   90.00
#
_symmetry.space_group_name_H-M   'P 1'
#
loop_
_entity.id
_entity.type
_entity.pdbx_description
1 polymer ?
#
loop_
_entity_poly.entity_id
_entity_poly.type
_entity_poly.pdbx_seq_one_letter_code
_entity_poly.pdbx_strand_id
1 'polypeptide(L)'
;MAPRGLSPNDPSSYSRPDQIILTNIFLALDANFERKIFSGNVDVSVKKINEDVKELILDSKDLNIDSIYEKETGRKLNFTISSPIEEFGSKVSVELPPDAPTEFVITIQYETSPNASGLQWLRPEQTAGKQHPYVFSQFQAIAARSFLPCQDTPFVKTKYQAVVSRLTLSLSISFECYLMLFKCKNKIPSCRK
;
A
#
# COMPACT_ATOMS: atom_id res chain seq x y z
N MET A 1 -29.32 4.87 15.73
CA MET A 1 -29.14 5.01 14.27
C MET A 1 -27.73 4.57 13.95
N ALA A 2 -27.56 3.46 13.21
CA ALA A 2 -26.24 2.99 12.81
C ALA A 2 -25.55 4.07 11.95
N PRO A 3 -24.24 4.34 12.11
CA PRO A 3 -23.56 5.28 11.25
C PRO A 3 -23.70 4.79 9.80
N ARG A 4 -24.17 5.71 8.92
CA ARG A 4 -24.03 5.57 7.47
C ARG A 4 -22.56 5.24 7.19
N GLY A 5 -22.32 4.36 6.22
CA GLY A 5 -21.01 3.76 5.94
C GLY A 5 -19.84 4.73 5.87
N LEU A 6 -18.62 4.20 5.90
CA LEU A 6 -17.39 4.95 6.12
C LEU A 6 -17.21 6.15 5.17
N SER A 7 -17.67 6.03 3.93
CA SER A 7 -17.80 7.13 2.98
C SER A 7 -19.17 7.11 2.26
N PRO A 8 -19.58 8.22 1.61
CA PRO A 8 -20.85 8.28 0.88
C PRO A 8 -20.94 7.31 -0.31
N ASN A 9 -19.81 7.03 -0.97
CA ASN A 9 -19.76 6.25 -2.22
C ASN A 9 -19.45 4.77 -1.97
N ASP A 10 -18.69 4.46 -0.92
CA ASP A 10 -18.34 3.10 -0.52
C ASP A 10 -18.41 2.97 1.00
N PRO A 11 -19.36 2.19 1.56
CA PRO A 11 -19.50 2.03 2.99
C PRO A 11 -18.33 1.29 3.64
N SER A 12 -17.46 0.64 2.85
CA SER A 12 -16.33 -0.17 3.33
C SER A 12 -14.97 0.53 3.23
N SER A 13 -14.92 1.77 2.72
CA SER A 13 -13.70 2.56 2.58
C SER A 13 -13.91 3.95 3.16
N TYR A 14 -12.89 4.48 3.85
CA TYR A 14 -12.85 5.86 4.32
C TYR A 14 -12.53 6.85 3.19
N SER A 15 -11.95 6.35 2.08
CA SER A 15 -11.46 7.20 1.01
C SER A 15 -12.56 8.06 0.39
N ARG A 16 -12.16 9.20 -0.17
CA ARG A 16 -13.06 10.17 -0.83
C ARG A 16 -12.63 10.43 -2.28
N PRO A 17 -12.85 9.48 -3.20
CA PRO A 17 -12.52 9.66 -4.63
C PRO A 17 -13.26 10.82 -5.29
N ASP A 18 -14.37 11.27 -4.71
CA ASP A 18 -15.12 12.46 -5.12
C ASP A 18 -14.38 13.78 -4.81
N GLN A 19 -13.37 13.75 -3.93
CA GLN A 19 -12.57 14.92 -3.55
C GLN A 19 -11.16 14.85 -4.13
N ILE A 20 -10.49 13.70 -4.00
CA ILE A 20 -9.14 13.46 -4.51
C ILE A 20 -9.08 12.01 -5.04
N ILE A 21 -8.48 11.81 -6.20
CA ILE A 21 -8.27 10.48 -6.78
C ILE A 21 -6.78 10.15 -6.92
N LEU A 22 -6.42 8.89 -6.69
CA LEU A 22 -5.07 8.39 -7.00
C LEU A 22 -4.98 7.93 -8.46
N THR A 23 -4.04 8.51 -9.21
CA THR A 23 -3.86 8.23 -10.64
C THR A 23 -2.77 7.19 -10.91
N ASN A 24 -1.70 7.18 -10.11
CA ASN A 24 -0.63 6.19 -10.15
C ASN A 24 -0.13 5.87 -8.74
N ILE A 25 0.39 4.65 -8.58
CA ILE A 25 1.06 4.17 -7.37
C ILE A 25 2.43 3.61 -7.77
N PHE A 26 3.49 4.02 -7.10
CA PHE A 26 4.80 3.41 -7.25
C PHE A 26 5.25 2.85 -5.90
N LEU A 27 5.50 1.55 -5.84
CA LEU A 27 5.93 0.84 -4.63
C LEU A 27 7.42 0.56 -4.70
N ALA A 28 8.17 0.97 -3.68
CA ALA A 28 9.56 0.58 -3.48
C ALA A 28 9.67 -0.08 -2.12
N LEU A 29 9.58 -1.42 -2.11
CA LEU A 29 9.43 -2.20 -0.88
C LEU A 29 10.51 -3.27 -0.75
N ASP A 30 10.78 -3.58 0.50
CA ASP A 30 11.75 -4.56 0.94
C ASP A 30 11.04 -5.67 1.72
N ALA A 31 11.11 -6.90 1.24
CA ALA A 31 10.52 -8.07 1.91
C ALA A 31 11.48 -8.65 2.95
N ASN A 32 11.04 -8.67 4.22
CA ASN A 32 11.76 -9.30 5.32
C ASN A 32 10.98 -10.54 5.81
N PHE A 33 11.50 -11.73 5.48
CA PHE A 33 10.87 -13.00 5.83
C PHE A 33 11.03 -13.40 7.31
N GLU A 34 12.03 -12.87 8.01
CA GLU A 34 12.23 -13.13 9.43
C GLU A 34 11.21 -12.35 10.27
N ARG A 35 11.07 -11.06 9.98
CA ARG A 35 10.08 -10.18 10.61
C ARG A 35 8.68 -10.38 10.03
N LYS A 36 8.54 -11.01 8.85
CA LYS A 36 7.29 -11.18 8.09
C LYS A 36 6.62 -9.84 7.73
N ILE A 37 7.41 -8.91 7.23
CA ILE A 37 6.92 -7.58 6.84
C ILE A 37 7.44 -7.18 5.47
N PHE A 38 6.75 -6.22 4.87
CA PHE A 38 7.32 -5.33 3.86
C PHE A 38 7.58 -3.96 4.49
N SER A 39 8.70 -3.34 4.16
CA SER A 39 9.05 -1.98 4.60
C SER A 39 9.57 -1.18 3.42
N GLY A 40 9.31 0.13 3.39
CA GLY A 40 9.81 1.01 2.33
C GLY A 40 8.84 2.15 2.08
N ASN A 41 8.74 2.56 0.81
CA ASN A 41 7.97 3.73 0.43
C ASN A 41 6.91 3.38 -0.61
N VAL A 42 5.77 4.07 -0.52
CA VAL A 42 4.81 4.17 -1.61
C VAL A 42 4.71 5.63 -2.05
N ASP A 43 4.86 5.86 -3.35
CA ASP A 43 4.55 7.13 -3.97
C ASP A 43 3.15 7.05 -4.56
N VAL A 44 2.26 7.93 -4.12
CA VAL A 44 0.90 8.06 -4.63
C VAL A 44 0.78 9.35 -5.42
N SER A 45 0.51 9.24 -6.72
CA SER A 45 0.18 10.40 -7.56
C SER A 45 -1.27 10.78 -7.30
N VAL A 46 -1.47 12.00 -6.82
CA VAL A 46 -2.76 12.53 -6.40
C VAL A 46 -3.27 13.53 -7.43
N LYS A 47 -4.59 13.54 -7.65
CA LYS A 47 -5.29 14.55 -8.43
C LYS A 47 -6.49 15.06 -7.64
N LYS A 48 -6.51 16.35 -7.35
CA LYS A 48 -7.65 17.04 -6.74
C LYS A 48 -8.81 17.08 -7.74
N ILE A 49 -9.98 16.65 -7.29
CA ILE A 49 -11.27 16.81 -7.99
C ILE A 49 -11.98 18.06 -7.47
N ASN A 50 -11.90 18.27 -6.16
CA ASN A 50 -12.30 19.51 -5.51
C ASN A 50 -11.04 20.34 -5.22
N GLU A 51 -10.96 21.56 -5.75
CA GLU A 51 -9.80 22.43 -5.53
C GLU A 51 -9.67 22.93 -4.09
N ASP A 52 -10.76 22.95 -3.32
CA ASP A 52 -10.79 23.42 -1.92
C ASP A 52 -10.53 22.29 -0.91
N VAL A 53 -10.24 21.07 -1.37
CA VAL A 53 -9.97 19.92 -0.48
C VAL A 53 -8.70 20.15 0.34
N LYS A 54 -8.79 19.87 1.64
CA LYS A 54 -7.70 20.12 2.61
C LYS A 54 -7.00 18.86 3.10
N GLU A 55 -7.59 17.69 2.86
CA GLU A 55 -7.02 16.42 3.30
C GLU A 55 -7.17 15.33 2.23
N LEU A 56 -6.12 14.53 2.06
CA LEU A 56 -6.20 13.24 1.39
C LEU A 56 -6.55 12.17 2.43
N ILE A 57 -7.56 11.36 2.13
CA ILE A 57 -7.98 10.25 2.99
C ILE A 57 -7.61 8.92 2.33
N LEU A 58 -6.84 8.10 3.04
CA LEU A 58 -6.44 6.74 2.67
C LEU A 58 -6.93 5.72 3.70
N ASP A 59 -7.21 4.51 3.24
CA ASP A 59 -7.45 3.34 4.07
C ASP A 59 -6.12 2.71 4.51
N SER A 60 -6.06 2.29 5.76
CA SER A 60 -4.92 1.55 6.32
C SER A 60 -5.41 0.50 7.31
N LYS A 61 -4.75 -0.64 7.42
CA LYS A 61 -4.99 -1.63 8.47
C LYS A 61 -3.68 -2.25 8.93
N ASP A 62 -3.35 -2.05 10.20
CA ASP A 62 -2.11 -2.56 10.81
C ASP A 62 -0.84 -2.15 10.06
N LEU A 63 -0.82 -0.94 9.48
CA LEU A 63 0.39 -0.34 8.91
C LEU A 63 1.02 0.60 9.91
N ASN A 64 2.33 0.51 10.05
CA ASN A 64 3.13 1.49 10.76
C ASN A 64 3.62 2.54 9.76
N ILE A 65 3.04 3.74 9.80
CA ILE A 65 3.41 4.86 8.93
C ILE A 65 4.41 5.73 9.69
N ASP A 66 5.64 5.80 9.18
CA ASP A 66 6.70 6.58 9.78
C ASP A 66 6.57 8.07 9.40
N SER A 67 6.38 8.34 8.11
CA SER A 67 6.44 9.70 7.60
C SER A 67 5.80 9.86 6.22
N ILE A 68 5.35 11.08 5.94
CA ILE A 68 4.70 11.46 4.69
C ILE A 68 5.29 12.78 4.20
N TYR A 69 5.61 12.86 2.91
CA TYR A 69 6.22 14.03 2.28
C TYR A 69 5.62 14.27 0.90
N GLU A 70 5.54 15.52 0.48
CA GLU A 70 5.38 15.86 -0.93
C GLU A 70 6.71 15.59 -1.65
N LYS A 71 6.66 14.87 -2.77
CA LYS A 71 7.84 14.26 -3.40
C LYS A 71 8.76 15.26 -4.08
N GLU A 72 8.23 16.28 -4.75
CA GLU A 72 9.06 17.22 -5.53
C GLU A 72 9.75 18.25 -4.64
N THR A 73 9.05 18.77 -3.65
CA THR A 73 9.52 19.78 -2.70
C THR A 73 10.21 19.17 -1.49
N GLY A 74 9.98 17.89 -1.19
CA GLY A 74 10.44 17.23 0.03
C GLY A 74 9.73 17.74 1.31
N ARG A 75 8.66 18.53 1.16
CA ARG A 75 7.94 19.12 2.30
C ARG A 75 7.25 18.01 3.09
N LYS A 76 7.59 17.89 4.38
CA LYS A 76 6.89 16.98 5.30
C LYS A 76 5.43 17.40 5.44
N LEU A 77 4.54 16.43 5.32
CA LEU A 77 3.10 16.60 5.49
C LEU A 77 2.66 16.05 6.84
N ASN A 78 1.79 16.78 7.52
CA ASN A 78 1.16 16.29 8.73
C ASN A 78 0.12 15.24 8.36
N PHE A 79 -0.02 14.24 9.22
CA PHE A 79 -1.07 13.26 9.08
C PHE A 79 -1.57 12.79 10.43
N THR A 80 -2.80 12.29 10.44
CA THR A 80 -3.41 11.65 11.60
C THR A 80 -3.93 10.27 11.21
N ILE A 81 -3.87 9.33 12.15
CA ILE A 81 -4.41 7.98 12.02
C ILE A 81 -5.53 7.85 13.04
N SER A 82 -6.74 7.55 12.59
CA SER A 82 -7.87 7.35 13.50
C SER A 82 -7.72 6.05 14.30
N SER A 83 -8.44 5.97 15.43
CA SER A 83 -8.66 4.69 16.09
C SER A 83 -9.23 3.67 15.07
N PRO A 84 -8.75 2.42 15.09
CA PRO A 84 -9.18 1.41 14.14
C PRO A 84 -10.60 0.95 14.43
N ILE A 85 -11.34 0.62 13.36
CA ILE A 85 -12.51 -0.26 13.41
C ILE A 85 -12.03 -1.65 13.00
N GLU A 86 -12.38 -2.68 13.78
CA GLU A 86 -11.81 -4.03 13.65
C GLU A 86 -11.86 -4.58 12.22
N GLU A 87 -12.99 -4.40 11.54
CA GLU A 87 -13.19 -4.88 10.18
C GLU A 87 -12.43 -4.03 9.15
N PHE A 88 -12.50 -2.71 9.27
CA PHE A 88 -12.11 -1.77 8.22
C PHE A 88 -10.72 -1.15 8.38
N GLY A 89 -10.10 -1.27 9.56
CA GLY A 89 -8.85 -0.61 9.89
C GLY A 89 -9.03 0.84 10.30
N SER A 90 -8.03 1.66 10.01
CA SER A 90 -7.92 3.08 10.38
C SER A 90 -7.99 3.99 9.15
N LYS A 91 -8.51 5.19 9.38
CA LYS A 91 -8.45 6.30 8.43
C LYS A 91 -7.11 7.02 8.56
N VAL A 92 -6.39 7.18 7.46
CA VAL A 92 -5.20 8.04 7.38
C VAL A 92 -5.59 9.35 6.71
N SER A 93 -5.61 10.44 7.47
CA SER A 93 -5.89 11.80 6.99
C SER A 93 -4.56 12.54 6.82
N VAL A 94 -4.17 12.85 5.58
CA VAL A 94 -2.96 13.60 5.24
C VAL A 94 -3.36 15.05 4.93
N GLU A 95 -2.83 16.00 5.69
CA GLU A 95 -3.08 17.42 5.49
C GLU A 95 -2.40 17.92 4.22
N LEU A 96 -3.18 18.52 3.32
CA LEU A 96 -2.68 19.14 2.11
C LEU A 96 -2.37 20.61 2.38
N PRO A 97 -1.21 21.12 1.91
CA PRO A 97 -0.91 22.53 2.06
C PRO A 97 -1.87 23.37 1.19
N PRO A 98 -2.26 24.59 1.61
CA PRO A 98 -3.20 25.43 0.85
C PRO A 98 -2.74 25.78 -0.57
N ASP A 99 -1.42 25.79 -0.77
CA ASP A 99 -0.74 26.03 -2.04
C ASP A 99 -0.45 24.74 -2.84
N ALA A 100 -1.00 23.59 -2.42
CA ALA A 100 -0.85 22.34 -3.16
C ALA A 100 -1.42 22.48 -4.59
N PRO A 101 -0.66 22.10 -5.63
CA PRO A 101 -1.15 22.10 -7.00
C PRO A 101 -2.29 21.08 -7.18
N THR A 102 -3.01 21.16 -8.31
CA THR A 102 -4.09 20.21 -8.64
C THR A 102 -3.59 18.76 -8.73
N GLU A 103 -2.37 18.55 -9.22
CA GLU A 103 -1.74 17.24 -9.34
C GLU A 103 -0.32 17.28 -8.77
N PHE A 104 0.04 16.29 -7.95
CA PHE A 104 1.36 16.15 -7.33
C PHE A 104 1.57 14.72 -6.84
N VAL A 105 2.72 14.44 -6.22
CA VAL A 105 3.05 13.11 -5.70
C VAL A 105 3.35 13.18 -4.21
N ILE A 106 2.77 12.26 -3.45
CA ILE A 106 3.04 12.10 -2.02
C ILE A 106 3.80 10.80 -1.82
N THR A 107 4.94 10.88 -1.13
CA THR A 107 5.71 9.72 -0.68
C THR A 107 5.33 9.38 0.76
N ILE A 108 4.93 8.14 1.00
CA ILE A 108 4.59 7.61 2.32
C ILE A 108 5.60 6.52 2.68
N GLN A 109 6.35 6.72 3.75
CA GLN A 109 7.26 5.72 4.31
C GLN A 109 6.52 4.90 5.35
N TYR A 110 6.53 3.57 5.19
CA TYR A 110 5.75 2.69 6.05
C TYR A 110 6.31 1.26 6.10
N GLU A 111 5.81 0.50 7.06
CA GLU A 111 5.98 -0.96 7.11
C GLU A 111 4.65 -1.66 7.41
N THR A 112 4.49 -2.86 6.86
CA THR A 112 3.33 -3.73 7.14
C THR A 112 3.49 -4.44 8.48
N SER A 113 2.39 -4.89 9.07
CA SER A 113 2.42 -5.79 10.22
C SER A 113 2.67 -7.26 9.84
N PRO A 114 3.31 -8.07 10.71
CA PRO A 114 3.33 -9.54 10.60
C PRO A 114 1.93 -10.17 10.54
N ASN A 115 0.92 -9.45 11.03
CA ASN A 115 -0.49 -9.84 11.05
C ASN A 115 -1.30 -9.22 9.90
N ALA A 116 -0.65 -8.59 8.91
CA ALA A 116 -1.32 -7.99 7.76
C ALA A 116 -2.28 -8.99 7.10
N SER A 117 -3.58 -8.70 7.14
CA SER A 117 -4.63 -9.62 6.68
C SER A 117 -4.53 -9.98 5.20
N GLY A 118 -3.88 -9.14 4.39
CA GLY A 118 -3.68 -9.34 2.97
C GLY A 118 -2.44 -10.16 2.61
N LEU A 119 -1.64 -10.60 3.59
CA LEU A 119 -0.39 -11.31 3.38
C LEU A 119 -0.38 -12.66 4.11
N GLN A 120 0.05 -13.71 3.40
CA GLN A 120 0.29 -15.01 4.01
C GLN A 120 1.77 -15.38 3.85
N TRP A 121 2.45 -15.48 4.99
CA TRP A 121 3.84 -15.90 5.08
C TRP A 121 3.91 -17.39 5.40
N LEU A 122 4.68 -18.13 4.60
CA LEU A 122 4.91 -19.57 4.72
C LEU A 122 6.35 -19.85 5.09
N ARG A 123 6.55 -20.68 6.10
CA ARG A 123 7.86 -21.26 6.43
C ARG A 123 8.27 -22.27 5.35
N PRO A 124 9.58 -22.59 5.22
CA PRO A 124 10.06 -23.57 4.25
C PRO A 124 9.25 -24.87 4.26
N GLU A 125 8.95 -25.41 5.44
CA GLU A 125 8.25 -26.70 5.61
C GLU A 125 6.80 -26.67 5.11
N GLN A 126 6.20 -25.48 4.99
CA GLN A 126 4.84 -25.29 4.47
C GLN A 126 4.84 -25.17 2.93
N THR A 127 6.00 -24.98 2.31
CA THR A 127 6.13 -24.93 0.84
C THR A 127 6.26 -26.34 0.26
N ALA A 128 6.04 -26.49 -1.06
CA ALA A 128 6.26 -27.76 -1.74
C ALA A 128 7.75 -28.17 -1.75
N GLY A 129 8.65 -27.19 -1.90
CA GLY A 129 10.10 -27.43 -2.00
C GLY A 129 10.82 -27.62 -0.67
N LYS A 130 10.19 -27.32 0.47
CA LYS A 130 10.72 -27.51 1.84
C LYS A 130 12.02 -26.75 2.18
N GLN A 131 12.59 -25.99 1.24
CA GLN A 131 13.90 -25.32 1.40
C GLN A 131 13.83 -23.82 1.60
N HIS A 132 12.82 -23.15 1.04
CA HIS A 132 12.74 -21.68 1.03
C HIS A 132 11.39 -21.20 1.54
N PRO A 133 11.36 -20.06 2.26
CA PRO A 133 10.10 -19.45 2.67
C PRO A 133 9.39 -18.85 1.46
N TYR A 134 8.10 -18.57 1.62
CA TYR A 134 7.27 -18.02 0.55
C TYR A 134 6.25 -17.03 1.12
N VAL A 135 5.93 -15.99 0.36
CA VAL A 135 4.86 -15.04 0.70
C VAL A 135 3.98 -14.83 -0.51
N PHE A 136 2.68 -14.75 -0.29
CA PHE A 136 1.72 -14.30 -1.29
C PHE A 136 0.70 -13.36 -0.68
N SER A 137 0.08 -12.57 -1.55
CA SER A 137 -0.98 -11.65 -1.16
C SER A 137 -2.35 -12.11 -1.65
N GLN A 138 -3.38 -11.74 -0.89
CA GLN A 138 -4.78 -11.85 -1.28
C GLN A 138 -5.52 -10.60 -0.77
N PHE A 139 -5.94 -9.74 -1.69
CA PHE A 139 -6.48 -8.42 -1.33
C PHE A 139 -8.00 -8.31 -1.37
N GLN A 140 -8.69 -9.21 -2.08
CA GLN A 140 -10.15 -9.16 -2.10
C GLN A 140 -10.72 -9.56 -0.72
N ALA A 141 -11.69 -8.83 -0.15
CA ALA A 141 -12.36 -7.66 -0.72
C ALA A 141 -11.72 -6.30 -0.40
N ILE A 142 -11.14 -6.15 0.80
CA ILE A 142 -10.65 -4.88 1.36
C ILE A 142 -9.34 -5.06 2.14
N ALA A 143 -8.52 -6.04 1.73
CA ALA A 143 -7.28 -6.37 2.42
C ALA A 143 -6.05 -5.67 1.80
N ALA A 144 -6.20 -4.92 0.71
CA ALA A 144 -5.11 -4.13 0.12
C ALA A 144 -4.60 -3.06 1.10
N ARG A 145 -5.50 -2.45 1.89
CA ARG A 145 -5.17 -1.48 2.95
C ARG A 145 -4.24 -2.03 4.06
N SER A 146 -4.08 -3.36 4.15
CA SER A 146 -3.12 -3.99 5.06
C SER A 146 -1.73 -4.21 4.45
N PHE A 147 -1.56 -3.90 3.17
CA PHE A 147 -0.30 -4.00 2.43
C PHE A 147 0.26 -2.65 2.02
N LEU A 148 -0.60 -1.67 1.70
CA LEU A 148 -0.20 -0.29 1.45
C LEU A 148 -1.32 0.68 1.89
N PRO A 149 -1.00 1.93 2.27
CA PRO A 149 -2.02 2.96 2.44
C PRO A 149 -2.57 3.35 1.07
N CYS A 150 -3.87 3.17 0.83
CA CYS A 150 -4.48 3.41 -0.49
C CYS A 150 -5.97 3.76 -0.42
N GLN A 151 -6.58 4.13 -1.54
CA GLN A 151 -8.04 4.19 -1.67
C GLN A 151 -8.57 2.77 -1.94
N ASP A 152 -8.84 2.00 -0.88
CA ASP A 152 -9.18 0.58 -0.96
C ASP A 152 -10.67 0.37 -1.23
N THR A 153 -11.08 0.82 -2.41
CA THR A 153 -12.44 0.75 -2.95
C THR A 153 -12.41 0.28 -4.40
N PRO A 154 -13.33 -0.61 -4.84
CA PRO A 154 -13.41 -1.02 -6.24
C PRO A 154 -13.86 0.12 -7.18
N PHE A 155 -14.31 1.25 -6.65
CA PHE A 155 -14.71 2.42 -7.43
C PHE A 155 -13.53 3.11 -8.14
N VAL A 156 -12.32 2.98 -7.58
CA VAL A 156 -11.11 3.59 -8.12
C VAL A 156 -10.25 2.53 -8.80
N LYS A 157 -9.73 2.85 -9.99
CA LYS A 157 -8.72 2.04 -10.68
C LYS A 157 -7.46 2.87 -10.86
N THR A 158 -6.40 2.46 -10.20
CA THR A 158 -5.12 3.18 -10.19
C THR A 158 -4.05 2.30 -10.84
N LYS A 159 -3.27 2.89 -11.75
CA LYS A 159 -2.11 2.19 -12.32
C LYS A 159 -1.06 2.02 -11.23
N TYR A 160 -0.26 0.96 -11.31
CA TYR A 160 0.84 0.81 -10.38
C TYR A 160 2.10 0.25 -11.02
N GLN A 161 3.23 0.54 -10.38
CA GLN A 161 4.54 -0.03 -10.61
C GLN A 161 5.13 -0.45 -9.26
N ALA A 162 5.97 -1.48 -9.26
CA ALA A 162 6.58 -1.97 -8.03
C ALA A 162 8.02 -2.44 -8.25
N VAL A 163 8.90 -2.00 -7.35
CA VAL A 163 10.22 -2.58 -7.14
C VAL A 163 10.17 -3.26 -5.77
N VAL A 164 10.32 -4.58 -5.77
CA VAL A 164 10.33 -5.37 -4.55
C VAL A 164 11.69 -6.02 -4.42
N SER A 165 12.44 -5.54 -3.44
CA SER A 165 13.73 -6.09 -3.04
C SER A 165 13.53 -7.12 -1.92
N ARG A 166 14.50 -8.01 -1.78
CA ARG A 166 14.56 -8.96 -0.67
C ARG A 166 15.77 -8.60 0.17
N LEU A 167 15.58 -8.31 1.46
CA LEU A 167 16.69 -8.25 2.42
C LEU A 167 17.16 -9.67 2.72
N THR A 168 17.90 -10.24 1.77
CA THR A 168 18.79 -11.39 1.98
C THR A 168 19.79 -11.37 0.82
N LEU A 169 20.78 -10.47 0.91
CA LEU A 169 21.81 -10.19 -0.10
C LEU A 169 21.27 -9.79 -1.49
N SER A 170 21.58 -8.56 -1.87
CA SER A 170 21.13 -7.82 -3.06
C SER A 170 20.89 -8.65 -4.33
N LEU A 171 19.68 -8.56 -4.87
CA LEU A 171 19.42 -8.64 -6.31
C LEU A 171 18.21 -7.75 -6.64
N SER A 172 18.42 -6.70 -7.44
CA SER A 172 17.40 -5.79 -7.92
C SER A 172 16.65 -6.43 -9.09
N ILE A 173 15.32 -6.52 -9.03
CA ILE A 173 14.48 -6.93 -10.17
C ILE A 173 13.35 -5.91 -10.34
N SER A 174 13.27 -5.29 -11.51
CA SER A 174 12.14 -4.43 -11.90
C SER A 174 11.07 -5.26 -12.60
N PHE A 175 9.81 -5.15 -12.16
CA PHE A 175 8.64 -5.73 -12.84
C PHE A 175 7.62 -4.63 -13.15
N GLU A 176 7.19 -4.55 -14.42
CA GLU A 176 5.87 -4.00 -14.76
C GLU A 176 4.85 -5.14 -14.67
N CYS A 177 3.79 -5.00 -13.89
CA CYS A 177 2.71 -5.97 -13.86
C CYS A 177 1.36 -5.30 -13.57
N TYR A 178 0.34 -5.66 -14.35
CA TYR A 178 -1.05 -5.28 -14.10
C TYR A 178 -1.64 -6.22 -13.04
N LEU A 179 -2.60 -5.74 -12.24
CA LEU A 179 -3.10 -6.39 -11.03
C LEU A 179 -3.84 -7.71 -11.33
N MET A 180 -3.19 -8.85 -11.11
CA MET A 180 -3.75 -10.11 -10.63
C MET A 180 -2.59 -11.06 -10.26
N LEU A 181 -2.46 -11.36 -8.95
CA LEU A 181 -1.54 -12.35 -8.35
C LEU A 181 -0.03 -12.06 -8.47
N PHE A 182 0.57 -11.59 -7.37
CA PHE A 182 2.03 -11.67 -7.18
C PHE A 182 2.44 -13.15 -7.02
N LYS A 183 3.00 -13.74 -8.08
CA LYS A 183 3.81 -14.97 -8.00
C LYS A 183 5.27 -14.59 -8.13
N CYS A 184 5.98 -14.52 -7.01
CA CYS A 184 7.44 -14.42 -7.01
C CYS A 184 8.03 -15.79 -7.43
N LYS A 185 8.23 -16.00 -8.74
CA LYS A 185 8.92 -17.20 -9.25
C LYS A 185 10.43 -16.93 -9.30
N ASN A 186 11.17 -17.50 -8.35
CA ASN A 186 12.62 -17.64 -8.45
C ASN A 186 12.95 -18.48 -9.71
N LYS A 187 13.64 -17.90 -10.69
CA LYS A 187 14.20 -18.63 -11.83
C LYS A 187 15.60 -19.10 -11.44
N ILE A 188 15.70 -20.36 -11.00
CA ILE A 188 16.97 -21.03 -10.72
C ILE A 188 17.70 -21.25 -12.06
N PRO A 189 19.00 -20.90 -12.21
CA PRO A 189 19.75 -21.26 -13.40
C PRO A 189 19.99 -22.78 -13.43
N SER A 190 19.54 -23.41 -14.51
CA SER A 190 19.75 -24.82 -14.80
C SER A 190 21.24 -25.14 -14.91
N CYS A 191 21.71 -26.03 -14.05
CA CYS A 191 23.03 -26.64 -14.13
C CYS A 191 22.95 -27.78 -15.16
N ARG A 192 23.49 -27.58 -16.37
CA ARG A 192 23.71 -28.67 -17.33
C ARG A 192 24.90 -29.50 -16.86
N LYS A 193 24.71 -30.81 -16.76
CA LYS A 193 25.77 -31.79 -17.04
C LYS A 193 25.66 -32.21 -18.50
#